data_AF-A0A934NBL7-F1
#
_entry.id   AF-A0A934NBL7-F1
#
_cell.length_a   1.000
_cell.length_b   1.000
_cell.length_c   1.000
_cell.angle_alpha   90.00
_cell.angle_beta   90.00
_cell.angle_gamma   90.00
#
_symmetry.space_group_name_H-M   'P 1'
#
loop_
_entity.id
_entity.type
_entity.pdbx_description
1 polymer ?
#
loop_
_entity_poly.entity_id
_entity_poly.type
_entity_poly.pdbx_seq_one_letter_code
_entity_poly.pdbx_strand_id
1 'polypeptide(L)' 'MGRVRTNIELNDGYVQAIMDRFSVRTKTEAVDLALRHLAGQPMTREEALAMRGAHAIAGPPTDTGPPAAR' A
#
# COMPACT_ATOMS: atom_id res chain seq x y z
N MET A 1 18.46 -2.01 -2.82
CA MET A 1 18.30 -1.11 -1.65
C MET A 1 18.52 -1.93 -0.38
N GLY A 2 19.37 -1.47 0.54
CA GLY A 2 19.69 -2.18 1.78
C GLY A 2 18.66 -1.90 2.89
N ARG A 3 18.61 -2.77 3.90
CA ARG A 3 17.79 -2.56 5.11
C ARG A 3 18.51 -1.57 6.03
N VAL A 4 17.85 -0.48 6.39
CA VAL A 4 18.35 0.49 7.39
C VAL A 4 17.68 0.22 8.72
N ARG A 5 18.44 0.28 9.81
CA ARG A 5 17.91 0.16 11.17
C ARG A 5 17.44 1.53 11.64
N THR A 6 16.16 1.65 11.96
CA THR A 6 15.53 2.90 12.43
C THR A 6 14.74 2.61 13.69
N ASN A 7 14.87 3.47 14.70
CA ASN A 7 14.05 3.42 15.91
C ASN A 7 12.81 4.30 15.68
N ILE A 8 11.63 3.70 15.64
CA ILE A 8 10.34 4.38 15.49
C ILE A 8 9.34 3.78 16.49
N GLU A 9 8.38 4.58 16.93
CA GLU A 9 7.27 4.10 17.75
C GLU A 9 6.15 3.56 16.84
N LEU A 10 5.58 2.43 17.22
CA LEU A 10 4.52 1.74 16.48
C LEU A 10 3.43 1.33 17.47
N ASN A 11 2.17 1.36 17.02
CA ASN A 11 1.08 0.79 17.80
C ASN A 11 1.17 -0.74 17.76
N ASP A 12 1.33 -1.36 18.94
CA ASP A 12 1.52 -2.81 19.06
C ASP A 12 0.32 -3.61 18.56
N GLY A 13 -0.90 -3.09 18.75
CA GLY A 13 -2.13 -3.73 18.28
C GLY A 13 -2.22 -3.81 16.75
N TYR A 14 -1.77 -2.77 16.03
CA TYR A 14 -1.72 -2.81 14.56
C TYR A 14 -0.65 -3.77 14.05
N VAL A 15 0.51 -3.81 14.70
CA VAL A 15 1.57 -4.77 14.33
C VAL A 15 1.08 -6.20 14.56
N GLN A 16 0.45 -6.47 15.70
CA GLN A 16 -0.08 -7.79 16.03
C GLN A 16 -1.17 -8.22 15.04
N ALA A 17 -2.10 -7.32 14.68
CA ALA A 17 -3.14 -7.62 13.69
C ALA A 17 -2.55 -8.02 12.32
N ILE A 18 -1.45 -7.39 11.91
CA ILE A 18 -0.73 -7.74 10.67
C ILE A 18 -0.03 -9.09 10.84
N MET A 19 0.63 -9.31 11.98
CA MET A 19 1.30 -10.57 12.30
C MET A 19 0.33 -11.75 12.26
N ASP A 20 -0.85 -11.62 12.87
CA ASP A 20 -1.88 -12.65 12.90
C ASP A 20 -2.45 -12.89 11.49
N ARG A 21 -2.79 -11.81 10.78
CA ARG A 21 -3.43 -11.88 9.46
C ARG A 21 -2.53 -12.48 8.38
N PHE A 22 -1.24 -12.18 8.43
CA PHE A 22 -0.28 -12.62 7.41
C PHE A 22 0.71 -13.67 7.92
N SER A 23 0.51 -14.17 9.15
CA SER A 23 1.30 -15.23 9.78
C SER A 23 2.82 -14.97 9.78
N VAL A 24 3.23 -13.71 9.95
CA VAL A 24 4.64 -13.32 10.03
C VAL A 24 5.13 -13.37 11.47
N ARG A 25 6.42 -13.68 11.68
CA ARG A 25 6.97 -14.05 12.99
C ARG A 25 7.61 -12.88 13.72
N THR A 26 7.93 -11.80 13.03
CA THR A 26 8.62 -10.65 13.61
C THR A 26 7.94 -9.33 13.26
N LYS A 27 8.07 -8.34 14.15
CA LYS A 27 7.62 -6.97 13.92
C LYS A 27 8.28 -6.36 12.67
N THR A 28 9.54 -6.71 12.41
CA THR A 28 10.25 -6.27 11.20
C THR A 28 9.65 -6.84 9.92
N GLU A 29 9.23 -8.11 9.92
CA GLU A 29 8.53 -8.71 8.77
C GLU A 29 7.14 -8.10 8.57
N ALA A 30 6.39 -7.84 9.65
CA ALA A 30 5.10 -7.18 9.57
C ALA A 30 5.21 -5.77 8.98
N VAL A 31 6.21 -5.00 9.41
CA VAL A 31 6.48 -3.65 8.87
C VAL A 31 6.96 -3.72 7.43
N ASP A 32 7.87 -4.63 7.08
CA ASP A 32 8.34 -4.83 5.70
C ASP A 32 7.17 -5.21 4.77
N LEU A 33 6.27 -6.07 5.23
CA LEU A 33 5.08 -6.48 4.49
C LEU A 33 4.10 -5.31 4.30
N ALA A 34 3.83 -4.55 5.36
CA ALA A 34 2.98 -3.37 5.28
C ALA A 34 3.55 -2.33 4.32
N LEU A 35 4.86 -2.07 4.39
CA LEU A 35 5.56 -1.18 3.48
C LEU A 35 5.51 -1.68 2.05
N ARG A 36 5.70 -2.98 1.78
CA ARG A 36 5.57 -3.54 0.43
C ARG A 36 4.15 -3.46 -0.11
N HIS A 37 3.14 -3.61 0.75
CA HIS A 37 1.74 -3.52 0.34
C HIS A 37 1.31 -2.07 0.06
N LEU A 38 1.79 -1.11 0.86
CA LEU A 38 1.54 0.32 0.65
C LEU A 38 2.41 0.92 -0.46
N ALA A 39 3.66 0.45 -0.59
CA ALA A 39 4.62 0.90 -1.59
C ALA A 39 4.60 0.05 -2.89
N GLY A 40 3.77 -0.99 -2.97
CA GLY A 40 3.67 -1.86 -4.14
C GLY A 40 2.24 -2.37 -4.38
N GLN A 41 1.62 -2.17 -5.54
CA GLN A 41 2.25 -2.00 -6.85
C GLN A 41 1.59 -0.93 -7.73
N PRO A 42 2.19 0.27 -7.90
CA PRO A 42 2.05 0.94 -9.19
C PRO A 42 2.72 0.06 -10.24
N MET A 43 2.06 -0.14 -11.37
CA MET A 43 2.67 -0.74 -12.54
C MET A 43 3.99 -0.02 -12.85
N THR A 44 5.02 -0.76 -13.24
CA THR A 44 6.20 -0.13 -13.85
C THR A 44 5.78 0.67 -15.08
N ARG A 45 6.56 1.67 -15.49
CA ARG A 45 6.26 2.48 -16.67
C ARG A 45 6.04 1.60 -17.92
N GLU A 46 6.82 0.53 -18.06
CA GLU A 46 6.72 -0.42 -19.17
C GLU A 46 5.45 -1.25 -19.12
N GLU A 47 5.10 -1.79 -17.96
CA GLU A 47 3.82 -2.49 -17.78
C GLU A 47 2.65 -1.54 -18.04
N ALA A 48 2.70 -0.31 -17.51
CA ALA A 48 1.64 0.69 -17.69
C ALA A 48 1.48 1.07 -19.17
N LEU A 49 2.59 1.15 -19.91
CA LEU A 49 2.57 1.38 -21.35
C LEU A 49 2.06 0.16 -22.12
N ALA A 50 2.37 -1.07 -21.69
CA ALA A 50 1.86 -2.30 -22.27
C ALA A 50 0.34 -2.46 -22.06
N MET A 51 -0.22 -1.86 -21.01
CA MET A 51 -1.67 -1.81 -20.78
C MET A 51 -2.38 -0.68 -21.55
N ARG A 52 -1.70 0.08 -22.41
CA ARG A 52 -2.36 1.07 -23.27
C ARG A 52 -3.40 0.38 -24.16
N GLY A 53 -4.67 0.73 -23.98
CA GLY A 53 -5.79 0.12 -24.70
C GLY A 53 -6.51 -1.00 -23.94
N ALA A 54 -6.13 -1.28 -22.69
CA ALA A 54 -6.80 -2.31 -21.87
C ALA A 54 -8.22 -1.94 -21.40
N HIS A 55 -8.66 -0.68 -21.57
CA HIS A 55 -9.96 -0.17 -21.10
C HIS A 55 -10.30 -0.58 -19.65
N ALA A 56 -9.30 -0.63 -18.76
CA ALA A 56 -9.41 -1.17 -17.41
C ALA A 56 -10.26 -0.30 -16.44
N ILE A 57 -10.69 0.88 -16.89
CA ILE A 57 -11.65 1.71 -16.18
C ILE A 57 -12.99 1.67 -16.93
N ALA A 58 -14.07 1.26 -16.25
CA ALA A 58 -15.42 1.26 -16.81
C ALA A 58 -15.91 2.68 -17.17
N GLY A 59 -15.36 3.69 -16.49
CA GLY A 59 -15.57 5.12 -16.72
C GLY A 59 -14.91 5.95 -15.62
N PRO A 60 -14.61 7.24 -15.86
CA PRO A 60 -14.18 8.14 -14.80
C PRO A 60 -15.30 8.29 -13.75
N PRO A 61 -14.99 8.30 -12.45
CA PRO A 61 -15.98 8.61 -11.41
C PRO A 61 -16.50 10.04 -11.60
N THR A 62 -17.73 10.29 -11.15
CA THR A 62 -18.33 11.63 -11.17
C THR A 62 -17.46 12.60 -10.38
N ASP A 63 -17.11 13.73 -10.99
CA ASP A 63 -16.36 14.78 -10.33
C ASP A 63 -17.24 15.42 -9.24
N THR A 64 -17.02 15.03 -8.00
CA THR A 64 -17.69 15.60 -6.83
C THR A 64 -16.74 16.57 -6.15
N GLY A 65 -17.11 17.85 -6.15
CA GLY A 65 -16.40 18.87 -5.39
C GLY A 65 -16.33 18.56 -3.88
N PRO A 66 -15.48 19.26 -3.12
CA PRO A 66 -15.32 19.03 -1.69
C PRO A 66 -16.68 19.11 -0.97
N PRO A 67 -16.92 18.24 0.04
CA PRO A 67 -18.16 18.29 0.80
C PRO A 67 -18.30 19.67 1.45
N ALA A 68 -19.49 20.27 1.35
CA ALA A 68 -19.78 21.56 1.96
C ALA A 68 -19.46 21.49 3.47
N ALA A 69 -18.68 22.45 3.96
CA ALA A 69 -18.43 22.60 5.38
C ALA A 69 -19.77 22.82 6.10
N ARG A 70 -20.06 21.95 7.08
CA ARG A 70 -21.21 22.11 7.98
C ARG A 70 -20.88 23.09 9.09
#